data_AF-A0A975YBI5-F1
#
_entry.id   AF-A0A975YBI5-F1
#
_cell.length_a   1.000
_cell.length_b   1.000
_cell.length_c   1.000
_cell.angle_alpha   90.00
_cell.angle_beta   90.00
_cell.angle_gamma   90.00
#
_symmetry.space_group_name_H-M   'P 1'
#
loop_
_entity.id
_entity.type
_entity.pdbx_description
1 polymer ?
#
loop_
_entity_poly.entity_id
_entity_poly.type
_entity_poly.pdbx_seq_one_letter_code
_entity_poly.pdbx_strand_id
1 'polypeptide(L)' 'MSTVTGIHDPLHNPERDARTWTPSLSTAIDRARRELVAHADANIHSHGQMLTAAVSLDHVLRDLLAALDQEAAR' A
#
# COMPACT_ATOMS: atom_id res chain seq x y z
N MET A 1 -29.82 22.95 9.66
CA MET A 1 -28.62 22.80 8.83
C MET A 1 -27.72 21.79 9.52
N SER A 2 -27.73 20.53 9.08
CA SER A 2 -26.88 19.48 9.65
C SER A 2 -25.71 19.24 8.70
N THR A 3 -24.50 19.51 9.17
CA THR A 3 -23.25 19.26 8.44
C THR A 3 -22.99 17.76 8.40
N VAL A 4 -23.06 17.16 7.20
CA VAL A 4 -22.60 15.78 6.97
C VAL A 4 -21.07 15.79 7.05
N THR A 5 -20.52 15.46 8.22
CA THR A 5 -19.11 15.06 8.32
C THR A 5 -19.08 13.59 7.91
N GLY A 6 -18.85 13.30 6.63
CA GLY A 6 -18.77 11.93 6.14
C GLY A 6 -17.62 11.19 6.84
N ILE A 7 -17.97 10.18 7.64
CA ILE A 7 -17.05 9.20 8.18
C ILE A 7 -16.50 8.44 6.96
N HIS A 8 -15.26 8.71 6.56
CA HIS A 8 -14.61 7.98 5.48
C HIS A 8 -13.87 6.78 6.07
N ASP A 9 -13.94 5.64 5.39
CA ASP A 9 -13.13 4.49 5.77
C ASP A 9 -11.65 4.78 5.45
N PRO A 10 -10.71 4.54 6.39
CA PRO A 10 -9.30 4.73 6.12
C PRO A 10 -8.84 3.72 5.08
N LEU A 11 -7.87 4.13 4.24
CA LEU A 11 -7.24 3.27 3.24
C LEU A 11 -6.60 2.02 3.88
N HIS A 12 -6.06 2.17 5.09
CA HIS A 12 -5.55 1.06 5.90
C HIS A 12 -6.10 1.16 7.32
N ASN A 13 -6.69 0.07 7.79
CA ASN A 13 -7.13 -0.11 9.16
C ASN A 13 -6.28 -1.22 9.81
N PRO A 14 -5.41 -0.91 10.79
CA PRO A 14 -4.51 -1.90 11.38
C PRO A 14 -5.25 -3.01 12.14
N GLU A 15 -6.47 -2.78 12.63
CA GLU A 15 -7.27 -3.80 13.33
C GLU A 15 -7.91 -4.79 12.34
N ARG A 16 -8.32 -4.31 11.17
CA ARG A 16 -8.93 -5.13 10.11
C ARG A 16 -7.90 -5.78 9.19
N ASP A 17 -6.86 -5.02 8.88
CA ASP A 17 -5.84 -5.34 7.87
C ASP A 17 -4.57 -5.87 8.56
N ALA A 18 -4.73 -6.42 9.77
CA ALA A 18 -3.67 -7.06 10.54
C ALA A 18 -3.03 -8.16 9.70
N ARG A 19 -1.72 -8.00 9.49
CA ARG A 19 -0.94 -8.82 8.57
C ARG A 19 -0.72 -10.21 9.20
N THR A 20 -1.35 -11.24 8.64
CA THR A 20 -1.18 -12.64 9.09
C THR A 20 0.12 -13.27 8.62
N TRP A 21 0.77 -12.66 7.61
CA TRP A 21 2.00 -13.15 7.00
C TRP A 21 2.82 -11.99 6.44
N THR A 22 4.12 -11.98 6.74
CA THR A 22 5.09 -11.02 6.21
C THR A 22 5.98 -11.70 5.16
N PRO A 23 6.10 -11.16 3.93
CA PRO A 23 7.01 -11.71 2.92
C PRO A 23 8.47 -11.58 3.37
N SER A 24 9.35 -12.41 2.81
CA SER A 24 10.80 -12.17 2.93
C SER A 24 11.18 -10.81 2.33
N LEU A 25 12.25 -10.19 2.85
CA LEU A 25 12.71 -8.87 2.38
C LEU A 25 12.97 -8.83 0.88
N SER A 26 13.61 -9.87 0.31
CA SER A 26 13.84 -9.96 -1.14
C SER A 26 12.53 -9.99 -1.94
N THR A 27 11.55 -10.76 -1.47
CA THR A 27 10.22 -10.82 -2.11
C THR A 27 9.49 -9.49 -2.03
N ALA A 28 9.58 -8.79 -0.89
CA ALA A 28 8.96 -7.47 -0.72
C ALA A 28 9.58 -6.43 -1.66
N ILE A 29 10.91 -6.42 -1.80
CA ILE A 29 11.63 -5.55 -2.74
C ILE A 29 11.21 -5.83 -4.19
N ASP A 30 11.14 -7.10 -4.59
CA ASP A 30 10.76 -7.48 -5.94
C ASP A 30 9.32 -7.06 -6.27
N ARG A 31 8.38 -7.22 -5.32
CA ARG A 31 7.00 -6.74 -5.47
C ARG A 31 6.95 -5.22 -5.63
N ALA A 32 7.63 -4.47 -4.76
CA ALA A 32 7.65 -3.02 -4.83
C ALA A 32 8.19 -2.52 -6.18
N ARG A 33 9.27 -3.14 -6.69
CA ARG A 33 9.80 -2.81 -8.02
C ARG A 33 8.81 -3.09 -9.14
N ARG A 34 8.07 -4.21 -9.09
CA ARG A 34 7.05 -4.54 -10.09
C ARG A 34 5.91 -3.54 -10.10
N GLU A 35 5.40 -3.13 -8.94
CA GLU A 35 4.32 -2.14 -8.85
C GLU A 35 4.76 -0.76 -9.35
N LEU A 36 6.01 -0.35 -9.04
CA LEU A 36 6.58 0.89 -9.59
C LEU A 36 6.64 0.86 -11.12
N VAL A 37 7.03 -0.26 -11.72
CA VAL A 37 7.05 -0.41 -13.19
C VAL A 37 5.63 -0.45 -13.75
N ALA A 38 4.71 -1.19 -13.11
CA ALA A 38 3.33 -1.33 -13.58
C ALA A 38 2.57 0.00 -13.61
N HIS A 39 2.93 0.93 -12.74
CA HIS A 39 2.28 2.24 -12.63
C HIS A 39 3.13 3.42 -13.13
N ALA A 40 4.29 3.16 -13.76
CA ALA A 40 5.19 4.21 -14.23
C ALA A 40 4.54 5.17 -15.24
N ASP A 41 3.67 4.65 -16.10
CA ASP A 41 2.97 5.40 -17.14
C ASP A 41 1.51 5.71 -16.78
N ALA A 42 1.14 5.60 -15.49
CA ALA A 42 -0.22 5.92 -15.05
C ALA A 42 -0.57 7.39 -15.37
N ASN A 43 -1.72 7.60 -16.02
CA ASN A 43 -2.18 8.93 -16.39
C ASN A 43 -2.62 9.69 -15.13
N ILE A 44 -1.86 10.73 -14.78
CA ILE A 44 -2.11 11.59 -13.61
C ILE A 44 -3.46 12.31 -13.64
N HIS A 45 -4.05 12.50 -14.81
CA HIS A 45 -5.38 13.11 -14.97
C HIS A 45 -6.51 12.08 -14.91
N SER A 46 -6.19 10.79 -14.94
CA SER A 46 -7.16 9.74 -14.74
C SER A 46 -7.27 9.42 -13.25
N HIS A 47 -8.38 9.86 -12.64
CA HIS A 47 -8.66 9.62 -11.23
C HIS A 47 -8.58 8.14 -10.85
N GLY A 48 -9.12 7.25 -11.69
CA GLY A 48 -9.07 5.81 -11.46
C GLY A 48 -7.65 5.26 -11.48
N GLN A 49 -6.83 5.65 -12.46
CA GLN A 49 -5.44 5.17 -12.53
C GLN A 49 -4.62 5.68 -11.34
N MET A 50 -4.83 6.92 -10.91
CA MET A 50 -4.14 7.47 -9.74
C MET A 50 -4.56 6.80 -8.44
N LEU A 51 -5.85 6.51 -8.25
CA LEU A 51 -6.31 5.76 -7.08
C LEU A 51 -5.74 4.35 -7.07
N THR A 52 -5.77 3.63 -8.20
CA THR A 52 -5.17 2.30 -8.28
C THR A 52 -3.68 2.34 -7.99
N ALA A 53 -2.93 3.24 -8.60
CA ALA A 53 -1.49 3.38 -8.35
C ALA A 53 -1.20 3.68 -6.87
N ALA A 54 -1.94 4.61 -6.26
CA ALA A 54 -1.76 4.97 -4.86
C ALA A 54 -2.03 3.79 -3.91
N VAL A 55 -3.11 3.03 -4.14
CA VAL A 55 -3.47 1.86 -3.31
C VAL A 55 -2.44 0.75 -3.45
N SER A 56 -2.04 0.41 -4.68
CA SER A 56 -1.02 -0.62 -4.93
C SER A 56 0.32 -0.27 -4.28
N LEU A 57 0.75 0.99 -4.40
CA LEU A 57 2.00 1.47 -3.84
C LEU A 57 1.98 1.53 -2.30
N ASP A 58 0.87 1.96 -1.67
CA ASP A 58 0.72 1.91 -0.21
C ASP A 58 0.85 0.46 0.29
N HIS A 59 0.22 -0.50 -0.39
CA HIS A 59 0.27 -1.90 0.00
C HIS A 59 1.70 -2.45 0.00
N VAL A 60 2.45 -2.30 -1.11
CA VAL A 60 3.83 -2.82 -1.19
C VAL A 60 4.82 -2.06 -0.32
N LEU A 61 4.57 -0.78 -0.02
CA LEU A 61 5.39 -0.04 0.94
C LEU A 61 5.23 -0.60 2.35
N ARG A 62 4.00 -0.92 2.76
CA ARG A 62 3.75 -1.58 4.06
C ARG A 62 4.37 -2.98 4.12
N ASP A 63 4.34 -3.74 3.02
CA ASP A 63 5.02 -5.04 2.92
C ASP A 63 6.52 -4.88 3.16
N LEU A 64 7.12 -3.87 2.53
CA LEU A 64 8.54 -3.58 2.62
C LEU A 64 8.95 -3.18 4.04
N LEU A 65 8.19 -2.29 4.69
CA LEU A 65 8.45 -1.89 6.07
C LEU A 65 8.34 -3.08 7.03
N ALA A 66 7.29 -3.90 6.91
CA ALA A 66 7.14 -5.08 7.75
C ALA A 66 8.28 -6.10 7.55
N ALA A 67 8.74 -6.29 6.31
CA ALA A 67 9.85 -7.19 6.01
C ALA A 67 11.19 -6.63 6.53
N LEU A 68 11.39 -5.31 6.51
CA LEU A 68 12.55 -4.65 7.11
C LEU A 68 12.57 -4.83 8.64
N ASP A 69 11.43 -4.63 9.30
CA ASP A 69 11.31 -4.81 10.74
C ASP A 69 11.62 -6.27 11.14
N GLN A 70 11.13 -7.23 10.36
CA GLN A 70 11.39 -8.66 10.59
C GLN A 70 12.87 -9.03 10.37
N GLU A 71 13.53 -8.49 9.34
CA GLU A 71 14.95 -8.75 9.10
C GLU A 71 15.83 -8.10 10.18
N ALA A 72 15.47 -6.90 10.65
CA ALA A 72 16.21 -6.22 11.72
C ALA A 72 16.08 -6.90 13.10
N ALA A 73 15.01 -7.67 13.32
CA ALA A 73 14.77 -8.43 14.54
C ALA A 73 15.46 -9.81 14.58
N ARG A 74 16.09 -10.22 13.47
CA ARG A 74 16.78 -11.51 13.32
C ARG A 74 18.21 -11.45 13.85
#